data_AF-A0A3M2T9T4-F1
#
_entry.id   AF-A0A3M2T9T4-F1
#
_cell.length_a   1.000
_cell.length_b   1.000
_cell.length_c   1.000
_cell.angle_alpha   90.00
_cell.angle_beta   90.00
_cell.angle_gamma   90.00
#
_symmetry.space_group_name_H-M   'P 1'
#
loop_
_entity.id
_entity.type
_entity.pdbx_description
1 polymer ?
#
loop_
_entity_poly.entity_id
_entity_poly.type
_entity_poly.pdbx_seq_one_letter_code
_entity_poly.pdbx_strand_id
1 'polypeptide(L)'
;MHFLRGRCANPECRYAHVPVTPGAPVCRDFGTLGYCAKGAECGERHVHECPDYANTGVCNKKRCRLPHVDRAGQIRKTTTTKAGSTDENESDASSEEEEYDQIDSDDVDSDELDEEPEFIGGVESGELSQQQDFVQF
;
A
#
# COMPACT_ATOMS: atom_id res chain seq x y z
N MET A 1 -2.80 -5.24 -12.94
CA MET A 1 -1.36 -5.46 -13.24
C MET A 1 -1.19 -6.40 -14.44
N HIS A 2 -0.93 -5.88 -15.64
CA HIS A 2 -0.76 -6.70 -16.87
C HIS A 2 0.71 -6.89 -17.24
N PHE A 3 1.51 -5.82 -17.21
CA PHE A 3 2.96 -5.87 -17.44
C PHE A 3 3.68 -6.75 -16.41
N LEU A 4 3.45 -6.55 -15.10
CA LEU A 4 4.10 -7.35 -14.04
C LEU A 4 3.80 -8.87 -14.10
N ARG A 5 2.76 -9.28 -14.82
CA ARG A 5 2.43 -10.70 -15.02
C ARG A 5 2.78 -11.19 -16.43
N GLY A 6 3.55 -10.42 -17.21
CA GLY A 6 4.03 -10.77 -18.55
C GLY A 6 2.95 -10.76 -19.65
N ARG A 7 1.80 -10.13 -19.42
CA ARG A 7 0.65 -10.18 -20.36
C ARG A 7 0.42 -8.89 -21.13
N CYS A 8 1.25 -7.86 -20.94
CA CYS A 8 1.16 -6.65 -21.73
C CYS A 8 2.14 -6.71 -22.89
N ALA A 9 1.60 -6.77 -24.11
CA ALA A 9 2.37 -6.76 -25.36
C ALA A 9 2.23 -5.43 -26.14
N ASN A 10 1.50 -4.45 -25.59
CA ASN A 10 1.32 -3.16 -26.26
C ASN A 10 2.63 -2.33 -26.18
N PRO A 11 3.24 -1.97 -27.33
CA PRO A 11 4.45 -1.13 -27.35
C PRO A 11 4.17 0.31 -26.91
N GLU A 12 2.96 0.83 -27.13
CA GLU A 12 2.51 2.17 -26.69
C GLU A 12 1.68 2.08 -25.41
N CYS A 13 2.16 1.29 -24.43
CA CYS A 13 1.49 1.21 -23.15
C CYS A 13 1.64 2.53 -22.37
N ARG A 14 0.52 3.06 -21.85
CA ARG A 14 0.50 4.27 -21.00
C ARG A 14 1.26 4.08 -19.68
N TYR A 15 1.55 2.83 -19.31
CA TYR A 15 2.28 2.47 -18.09
C TYR A 15 3.70 2.04 -18.45
N ALA A 16 4.67 2.42 -17.61
CA ALA A 16 6.07 2.09 -17.83
C ALA A 16 6.30 0.57 -17.80
N HIS A 17 6.84 0.04 -18.90
CA HIS A 17 7.34 -1.33 -18.99
C HIS A 17 8.82 -1.37 -18.60
N VAL A 18 9.11 -1.31 -17.30
CA VAL A 18 10.51 -1.44 -16.80
C VAL A 18 10.83 -2.92 -16.60
N PRO A 19 11.69 -3.54 -17.42
CA PRO A 19 12.01 -4.96 -17.34
C PRO A 19 12.95 -5.23 -16.16
N VAL A 20 12.40 -5.31 -14.95
CA VAL A 20 13.12 -5.74 -13.75
C VAL A 20 12.92 -7.22 -13.53
N THR A 21 13.96 -7.92 -13.07
CA THR A 21 13.78 -9.31 -12.65
C THR A 21 12.80 -9.33 -11.45
N PRO A 22 11.84 -10.26 -11.40
CA PRO A 22 10.83 -10.28 -10.33
C PRO A 22 11.42 -10.55 -8.95
N GLY A 23 12.66 -11.05 -8.88
CA GLY A 23 13.45 -11.23 -7.66
C GLY A 23 14.48 -10.12 -7.40
N ALA A 24 14.53 -9.06 -8.21
CA ALA A 24 15.43 -7.95 -7.99
C ALA A 24 15.11 -7.24 -6.66
N PRO A 25 16.15 -6.70 -5.99
CA PRO A 25 15.97 -5.84 -4.83
C PRO A 25 15.15 -4.59 -5.19
N VAL A 26 14.53 -4.00 -4.18
CA VAL A 26 13.93 -2.66 -4.25
C VAL A 26 15.06 -1.64 -4.36
N CYS A 27 14.93 -0.72 -5.30
CA CYS A 27 15.88 0.38 -5.47
C CYS A 27 15.86 1.28 -4.23
N ARG A 28 17.03 1.48 -3.64
CA ARG A 28 17.16 2.27 -2.41
C ARG A 28 16.83 3.74 -2.65
N ASP A 29 17.32 4.31 -3.75
CA ASP A 29 17.09 5.71 -4.09
C ASP A 29 15.60 5.96 -4.30
N PHE A 30 14.93 5.11 -5.08
CA PHE A 30 13.50 5.24 -5.31
C PHE A 30 12.68 5.04 -4.03
N GLY A 31 13.01 4.03 -3.22
CA GLY A 31 12.28 3.76 -1.98
C GLY A 31 12.45 4.85 -0.91
N THR A 32 13.56 5.60 -0.93
CA THR A 32 13.84 6.64 0.08
C THR A 32 13.54 8.06 -0.39
N LEU A 33 13.85 8.38 -1.64
CA LEU A 33 13.72 9.71 -2.23
C LEU A 33 12.49 9.83 -3.15
N GLY A 34 11.87 8.70 -3.52
CA GLY A 34 10.80 8.67 -4.53
C GLY A 34 11.31 8.81 -5.98
N TYR A 35 12.62 8.92 -6.16
CA TYR A 35 13.25 9.14 -7.46
C TYR A 35 14.55 8.35 -7.60
N CYS A 36 14.79 7.81 -8.79
CA CYS A 36 16.06 7.19 -9.16
C CYS A 36 16.56 7.79 -10.48
N ALA A 37 17.81 8.25 -10.49
CA ALA A 37 18.43 8.85 -11.67
C ALA A 37 18.54 7.90 -12.88
N LYS A 38 18.58 6.58 -12.62
CA LYS A 38 18.66 5.55 -13.68
C LYS A 38 17.32 5.34 -14.40
N GLY A 39 16.20 5.76 -13.82
CA GLY A 39 14.88 5.66 -14.45
C GLY A 39 14.56 4.26 -15.00
N ALA A 40 14.26 4.17 -16.30
CA ALA A 40 13.89 2.92 -16.96
C ALA A 40 15.07 1.94 -17.13
N GLU A 41 16.31 2.41 -16.98
CA GLU A 41 17.53 1.58 -17.08
C GLU A 41 17.94 0.98 -15.73
N CYS A 42 17.19 1.29 -14.66
CA CYS A 42 17.45 0.72 -13.35
C CYS A 42 17.11 -0.77 -13.32
N GLY A 43 18.09 -1.62 -13.00
CA GLY A 43 17.90 -3.06 -12.81
C GLY A 43 17.19 -3.45 -11.50
N GLU A 44 16.87 -2.47 -10.66
CA GLU A 44 16.21 -2.64 -9.36
C GLU A 44 14.73 -2.25 -9.43
N ARG A 45 13.90 -2.81 -8.56
CA ARG A 45 12.46 -2.53 -8.56
C ARG A 45 12.18 -1.13 -8.00
N HIS A 46 11.55 -0.28 -8.80
CA HIS A 46 10.97 0.99 -8.37
C HIS A 46 9.59 0.77 -7.73
N VAL A 47 9.57 0.49 -6.43
CA VAL A 47 8.34 0.32 -5.65
C VAL A 47 8.46 1.13 -4.36
N HIS A 48 7.34 1.71 -3.91
CA HIS A 48 7.26 2.44 -2.66
C HIS A 48 7.16 1.46 -1.47
N GLU A 49 8.26 0.75 -1.21
CA GLU A 49 8.46 -0.19 -0.11
C GLU A 49 9.74 0.20 0.65
N CYS A 50 9.83 -0.14 1.94
CA CYS A 50 11.08 0.06 2.67
C CYS A 50 12.20 -0.76 2.03
N PRO A 51 13.28 -0.16 1.51
CA PRO A 51 14.33 -0.91 0.83
C PRO A 51 15.13 -1.79 1.80
N ASP A 52 15.31 -1.35 3.04
CA ASP A 52 15.98 -2.15 4.07
C ASP A 52 15.15 -3.42 4.33
N TYR A 53 13.86 -3.27 4.62
CA TYR A 53 12.97 -4.41 4.87
C TYR A 53 12.79 -5.33 3.65
N ALA A 54 12.55 -4.76 2.47
CA ALA A 54 12.28 -5.56 1.28
C ALA A 54 13.52 -6.33 0.78
N ASN A 55 14.72 -5.81 1.01
CA ASN A 55 15.96 -6.44 0.54
C ASN A 55 16.56 -7.40 1.57
N THR A 56 16.55 -7.05 2.86
CA THR A 56 17.19 -7.85 3.92
C THR A 56 16.19 -8.62 4.78
N GLY A 57 14.91 -8.24 4.76
CA GLY A 57 13.89 -8.76 5.67
C GLY A 57 13.90 -8.12 7.06
N VAL A 58 14.82 -7.17 7.32
CA VAL A 58 14.95 -6.52 8.63
C VAL A 58 15.10 -5.01 8.45
N CYS A 59 14.27 -4.24 9.15
CA CYS A 59 14.40 -2.80 9.24
C CYS A 59 14.80 -2.39 10.66
N ASN A 60 15.94 -1.71 10.80
CA ASN A 60 16.45 -1.26 12.10
C ASN A 60 15.66 -0.06 12.67
N LYS A 61 14.78 0.55 11.88
CA LYS A 61 13.97 1.71 12.29
C LYS A 61 12.68 1.22 12.97
N LYS A 62 12.59 1.35 14.30
CA LYS A 62 11.40 0.98 15.09
C LYS A 62 10.11 1.68 14.65
N ARG A 63 10.23 2.85 14.02
CA ARG A 63 9.12 3.64 13.45
C ARG A 63 9.43 4.02 12.00
N CYS A 64 9.60 3.00 11.15
CA CYS A 64 9.77 3.23 9.72
C CYS A 64 8.48 3.78 9.12
N ARG A 65 8.59 4.85 8.31
CA ARG A 65 7.44 5.46 7.61
C ARG A 65 7.14 4.80 6.27
N LEU A 66 8.06 4.00 5.77
CA LEU A 66 7.91 3.26 4.51
C LEU A 66 7.20 1.93 4.79
N PRO A 67 6.32 1.47 3.90
CA PRO A 67 5.56 0.26 4.13
C PRO A 67 6.47 -0.96 4.15
N HIS A 68 6.24 -1.82 5.14
CA HIS A 68 6.83 -3.14 5.25
C HIS A 68 5.82 -4.13 4.67
N VAL A 69 6.20 -4.86 3.61
CA VAL A 69 5.32 -5.80 2.92
C VAL A 69 5.85 -7.22 3.11
N ASP A 70 5.06 -8.05 3.79
CA ASP A 70 5.42 -9.44 4.07
C ASP A 70 5.02 -10.33 2.90
N ARG A 71 5.98 -10.64 2.02
CA ARG A 71 5.74 -11.51 0.88
C ARG A 71 6.01 -12.96 1.28
N ALA A 72 5.09 -13.87 1.00
CA ALA A 72 5.24 -15.30 1.31
C ALA A 72 6.54 -15.95 0.77
N GLY A 73 7.13 -15.38 -0.29
CA GLY A 73 8.46 -15.78 -0.78
C GLY A 73 9.62 -15.40 0.15
N GLN A 74 9.53 -14.25 0.83
CA GLN A 74 10.54 -13.81 1.81
C GLN A 74 10.40 -14.61 3.12
N ILE A 75 9.18 -14.87 3.58
CA ILE A 75 8.94 -15.68 4.80
C ILE A 75 9.56 -17.07 4.66
N ARG A 76 9.42 -17.71 3.49
CA ARG A 76 10.03 -19.03 3.24
C ARG A 76 11.55 -18.98 3.17
N LYS A 77 12.14 -17.86 2.77
CA LYS A 77 13.60 -17.67 2.73
C LYS A 77 14.17 -17.38 4.12
N THR A 78 13.43 -16.65 4.96
CA THR A 78 13.85 -16.39 6.35
C THR A 78 13.76 -17.63 7.22
N THR A 79 12.74 -18.50 7.03
CA THR A 79 12.66 -19.79 7.75
C THR A 79 13.76 -20.76 7.36
N THR A 80 14.19 -20.79 6.09
CA THR A 80 15.35 -21.61 5.68
C THR A 80 16.66 -21.09 6.25
N THR A 81 16.85 -19.77 6.38
CA THR A 81 18.04 -19.21 7.06
C THR A 81 17.97 -19.33 8.59
N LYS A 82 16.78 -19.35 9.20
CA LYS A 82 16.57 -19.53 10.65
C LYS A 82 16.73 -20.99 11.09
N ALA A 83 16.51 -21.95 10.18
CA ALA A 83 16.80 -23.38 10.44
C ALA A 83 18.31 -23.71 10.55
N GLY A 84 19.20 -22.75 10.26
CA GLY A 84 20.65 -22.88 10.50
C GLY A 84 21.12 -22.39 11.87
N SER A 85 20.23 -21.80 12.68
CA SER A 85 20.48 -21.45 14.08
C SER A 85 19.57 -22.30 14.95
N THR A 86 20.12 -23.37 15.51
CA THR A 86 19.52 -24.20 16.55
C THR A 86 19.03 -23.32 17.70
N ASP A 87 17.72 -23.28 17.91
CA ASP A 87 17.14 -23.19 19.24
C ASP A 87 15.77 -23.89 19.19
N GLU A 88 15.70 -24.93 19.98
CA GLU A 88 14.61 -25.86 20.15
C GLU A 88 13.71 -25.35 21.28
N ASN A 89 12.47 -24.97 20.96
CA ASN A 89 11.27 -25.04 21.80
C ASN A 89 10.29 -23.89 21.48
N GLU A 90 9.24 -24.16 20.71
CA GLU A 90 7.93 -23.58 20.99
C GLU A 90 6.81 -24.43 20.38
N SER A 91 6.07 -25.07 21.29
CA SER A 91 4.97 -25.96 21.04
C SER A 91 3.88 -25.36 20.17
N ASP A 92 3.42 -26.17 19.23
CA ASP A 92 2.17 -26.05 18.50
C ASP A 92 1.00 -26.07 19.50
N ALA A 93 0.53 -24.90 19.90
CA ALA A 93 -0.68 -24.74 20.70
C ALA A 93 -1.85 -24.45 19.76
N SER A 94 -2.45 -25.53 19.25
CA SER A 94 -3.81 -25.52 18.74
C SER A 94 -4.75 -25.22 19.92
N SER A 95 -5.20 -23.97 20.06
CA SER A 95 -6.33 -23.61 20.91
C SER A 95 -7.57 -23.39 20.06
N GLU A 96 -8.45 -24.37 20.26
CA GLU A 96 -9.89 -24.43 20.07
C GLU A 96 -10.70 -23.18 20.47
N GLU A 97 -11.96 -23.25 20.04
CA GLU A 97 -13.14 -22.39 20.18
C GLU A 97 -13.32 -21.47 21.41
N GLU A 98 -14.10 -20.40 21.19
CA GLU A 98 -15.01 -19.63 22.07
C GLU A 98 -15.01 -18.17 21.54
N GLU A 99 -16.04 -17.34 21.52
CA GLU A 99 -17.46 -17.34 21.89
C GLU A 99 -17.97 -16.03 21.21
N TYR A 100 -19.15 -16.04 20.60
CA TYR A 100 -19.67 -14.90 19.83
C TYR A 100 -20.25 -13.85 20.79
N ASP A 101 -19.64 -12.67 20.85
CA ASP A 101 -20.23 -11.54 21.57
C ASP A 101 -21.45 -11.00 20.82
N GLN A 102 -22.60 -11.06 21.50
CA GLN A 102 -23.89 -10.54 21.11
C GLN A 102 -23.80 -9.02 20.86
N ILE A 103 -24.10 -8.57 19.65
CA ILE A 103 -24.12 -7.15 19.29
C ILE A 103 -25.34 -6.54 19.99
N ASP A 104 -25.10 -5.65 20.96
CA ASP A 104 -26.15 -4.93 21.67
C ASP A 104 -26.79 -3.91 20.73
N SER A 105 -28.07 -4.13 20.48
CA SER A 105 -28.91 -3.35 19.58
C SER A 105 -29.56 -2.21 20.36
N ASP A 106 -28.88 -1.07 20.43
CA ASP A 106 -29.48 0.19 20.85
C ASP A 106 -29.44 1.18 19.67
N ASP A 107 -30.33 0.95 18.69
CA ASP A 107 -30.73 1.97 17.73
C ASP A 107 -31.55 3.02 18.48
N VAL A 108 -30.90 4.13 18.83
CA VAL A 108 -31.60 5.31 19.33
C VAL A 108 -32.17 6.06 18.12
N ASP A 109 -33.47 5.93 17.90
CA ASP A 109 -34.20 6.78 16.96
C ASP A 109 -34.11 8.23 17.45
N SER A 110 -33.26 9.03 16.79
CA SER A 110 -33.24 10.49 16.97
C SER A 110 -34.34 11.09 16.10
N ASP A 111 -35.57 10.87 16.55
CA ASP A 111 -36.73 11.63 16.11
C ASP A 111 -36.71 13.01 16.79
N GLU A 112 -37.36 13.97 16.13
CA GLU A 112 -37.84 15.24 16.67
C GLU A 112 -36.93 16.47 16.56
N LEU A 113 -36.88 17.01 15.34
CA LEU A 113 -37.02 18.46 15.15
C LEU A 113 -38.08 18.71 14.08
N ASP A 114 -39.31 18.92 14.54
CA ASP A 114 -40.34 19.56 13.75
C ASP A 114 -40.16 21.09 13.83
N GLU A 115 -40.69 21.78 12.81
CA GLU A 115 -40.92 23.23 12.71
C GLU A 115 -39.94 24.12 11.87
N GLU A 116 -40.19 24.05 10.56
CA GLU A 116 -40.50 25.18 9.64
C GLU A 116 -39.41 25.82 8.74
N PRO A 117 -39.82 26.29 7.52
CA PRO A 117 -38.96 26.44 6.35
C PRO A 117 -38.57 27.89 6.07
N GLU A 118 -37.28 28.17 5.85
CA GLU A 118 -36.86 29.41 5.21
C GLU A 118 -36.50 29.19 3.74
N PHE A 119 -37.44 29.60 2.90
CA PHE A 119 -37.32 29.79 1.47
C PHE A 119 -36.38 30.96 1.18
N ILE A 120 -35.19 30.69 0.65
CA ILE A 120 -34.41 31.70 -0.07
C ILE A 120 -34.24 31.22 -1.51
N GLY A 121 -35.21 31.60 -2.34
CA GLY A 121 -35.08 31.56 -3.79
C GLY A 121 -34.09 32.61 -4.27
N GLY A 122 -33.27 32.25 -5.26
CA GLY A 122 -32.39 33.17 -5.96
C GLY A 122 -31.25 32.46 -6.69
N VAL A 123 -31.49 31.93 -7.89
CA VAL A 123 -31.08 32.53 -9.18
C VAL A 123 -29.65 32.14 -9.65
N GLU A 124 -29.64 31.25 -10.66
CA GLU A 124 -28.86 31.29 -11.92
C GLU A 124 -27.32 31.44 -11.91
N SER A 125 -26.69 30.45 -12.55
CA SER A 125 -25.56 30.60 -13.48
C SER A 125 -24.34 31.40 -12.97
N GLY A 126 -23.47 30.73 -12.22
CA GLY A 126 -22.11 31.18 -11.97
C GLY A 126 -21.11 30.16 -12.49
N GLU A 127 -20.41 30.52 -13.57
CA GLU A 127 -19.19 29.89 -14.06
C GLU A 127 -18.34 29.30 -12.93
N LEU A 128 -17.92 28.04 -13.09
CA LEU A 128 -16.83 27.47 -12.29
C LEU A 128 -15.58 28.33 -12.54
N SER A 129 -15.34 29.29 -11.66
CA SER A 129 -14.18 30.18 -11.69
C SER A 129 -12.92 29.32 -11.84
N GLN A 130 -12.27 29.50 -12.98
CA GLN A 130 -11.03 28.84 -13.35
C GLN A 130 -10.04 29.06 -12.20
N GLN A 131 -9.67 27.97 -11.51
CA GLN A 131 -8.76 28.03 -10.38
C GLN A 131 -7.46 28.70 -10.83
N GLN A 132 -7.16 29.87 -10.26
CA GLN A 132 -6.00 30.70 -10.65
C GLN A 132 -4.65 30.08 -10.28
N ASP A 133 -4.64 28.90 -9.65
CA ASP A 133 -3.46 28.17 -9.25
C ASP A 133 -3.02 27.07 -10.25
N PHE A 134 -3.65 26.99 -11.43
CA PHE A 134 -3.24 26.01 -12.44
C PHE A 134 -1.96 26.46 -13.18
N VAL A 135 -0.82 25.89 -12.80
CA VAL A 135 0.40 25.95 -13.62
C VAL A 135 0.36 24.81 -14.64
N GLN A 136 0.18 25.17 -15.91
CA GLN A 136 0.23 24.22 -17.02
C GLN A 136 1.69 23.92 -17.42
N PHE A 137 2.00 22.64 -17.61
CA PHE A 137 3.27 22.16 -18.18
C PHE A 137 3.14 21.93 -19.69
#